data_AF-A0A959Y5F1-F1
#
_entry.id   AF-A0A959Y5F1-F1
#
_cell.length_a   1.000
_cell.length_b   1.000
_cell.length_c   1.000
_cell.angle_alpha   90.00
_cell.angle_beta   90.00
_cell.angle_gamma   90.00
#
_symmetry.space_group_name_H-M   'P 1'
#
loop_
_entity.id
_entity.type
_entity.pdbx_description
1 polymer ?
#
loop_
_entity_poly.entity_id
_entity_poly.type
_entity_poly.pdbx_seq_one_letter_code
_entity_poly.pdbx_strand_id
1 'polypeptide(L)' 'MNNESIAYVGEHTWAGHLGHVLAILSFVGALLALVSYSTAVRGDDGVWKRLGRGGFRLHSVAVLGIIAVLFTMLLNHWFE' A
#
# COMPACT_ATOMS: atom_id res chain seq x y z
N MET A 1 14.04 -33.02 3.40
CA MET A 1 14.51 -31.75 2.82
C MET A 1 14.28 -30.66 3.83
N ASN A 2 15.32 -30.33 4.58
CA ASN A 2 15.44 -29.12 5.38
C ASN A 2 15.43 -27.92 4.42
N ASN A 3 14.41 -27.07 4.52
CA ASN A 3 14.25 -25.89 3.69
C ASN A 3 15.14 -24.78 4.25
N GLU A 4 16.43 -24.80 3.91
CA GLU A 4 17.36 -23.75 4.31
C GLU A 4 17.08 -22.50 3.46
N SER A 5 16.41 -21.52 4.06
CA SER A 5 16.24 -20.19 3.49
C SER A 5 17.61 -19.51 3.43
N ILE A 6 18.15 -19.34 2.23
CA ILE A 6 19.38 -18.59 1.99
C ILE A 6 19.10 -17.14 2.40
N ALA A 7 19.65 -16.70 3.53
CA ALA A 7 19.55 -15.32 3.99
C ALA A 7 20.79 -14.55 3.48
N TYR A 8 20.57 -13.56 2.63
CA TYR A 8 21.65 -12.69 2.15
C TYR A 8 22.00 -11.67 3.24
N VAL A 9 23.30 -11.54 3.53
CA VAL A 9 23.80 -10.63 4.58
C VAL A 9 23.64 -9.20 4.09
N GLY A 10 22.74 -8.43 4.72
CA GLY A 10 22.42 -7.06 4.31
C GLY A 10 21.00 -6.90 3.72
N GLU A 11 20.31 -8.01 3.43
CA GLU A 11 18.95 -7.98 2.88
C GLU A 11 17.92 -7.62 3.98
N HIS A 12 17.20 -6.52 3.77
CA HIS A 12 16.16 -6.07 4.69
C HIS A 12 14.79 -6.57 4.23
N THR A 13 14.54 -7.87 4.37
CA THR A 13 13.31 -8.56 3.92
C THR A 13 12.01 -7.94 4.47
N TRP A 14 12.06 -7.40 5.70
CA TRP A 14 10.92 -6.70 6.30
C TRP A 14 10.48 -5.47 5.50
N ALA A 15 11.42 -4.76 4.85
CA ALA A 15 11.12 -3.58 4.05
C ALA A 15 10.37 -3.98 2.77
N GLY A 16 10.75 -5.11 2.16
CA GLY A 16 10.01 -5.71 1.05
C GLY A 16 8.59 -6.13 1.45
N HIS A 17 8.43 -6.78 2.61
CA HIS A 17 7.10 -7.12 3.13
C HIS A 17 6.25 -5.88 3.42
N LEU A 18 6.84 -4.83 3.99
CA LEU A 18 6.15 -3.56 4.24
C LEU A 18 5.68 -2.92 2.92
N GLY A 19 6.54 -2.86 1.92
CA GLY A 19 6.20 -2.38 0.58
C GLY A 19 5.03 -3.15 -0.04
N HIS A 20 5.04 -4.48 0.06
CA HIS A 20 3.93 -5.32 -0.41
C HIS A 20 2.61 -5.04 0.31
N VAL A 21 2.63 -4.94 1.64
CA VAL A 21 1.42 -4.62 2.41
C VAL A 21 0.88 -3.24 2.01
N LEU A 22 1.75 -2.24 1.86
CA LEU A 22 1.34 -0.92 1.41
C LEU A 22 0.75 -0.95 -0.01
N ALA A 23 1.31 -1.75 -0.93
CA ALA A 23 0.74 -1.92 -2.27
C ALA A 23 -0.67 -2.52 -2.24
N ILE A 24 -0.90 -3.53 -1.41
CA ILE A 24 -2.22 -4.14 -1.22
C ILE A 24 -3.21 -3.12 -0.62
N LEU A 25 -2.81 -2.41 0.43
CA LEU A 25 -3.64 -1.36 1.05
C LEU A 25 -3.98 -0.24 0.07
N SER A 26 -3.00 0.15 -0.76
CA SER A 26 -3.18 1.13 -1.82
C SER A 26 -4.25 0.67 -2.83
N PHE A 27 -4.15 -0.57 -3.31
CA PHE A 27 -5.09 -1.13 -4.27
C PHE A 27 -6.51 -1.26 -3.70
N VAL A 28 -6.64 -1.83 -2.50
CA VAL A 28 -7.94 -1.99 -1.83
C VAL A 28 -8.57 -0.64 -1.49
N GLY A 29 -7.77 0.34 -1.05
CA GLY A 29 -8.22 1.70 -0.78
C GLY A 29 -8.75 2.39 -2.04
N ALA A 30 -8.06 2.25 -3.17
CA ALA A 30 -8.50 2.79 -4.45
C ALA A 30 -9.80 2.14 -4.95
N LEU A 31 -9.92 0.81 -4.82
CA LEU A 31 -11.14 0.09 -5.22
C LEU A 31 -12.34 0.49 -4.35
N LEU A 32 -12.14 0.60 -3.03
CA LEU A 32 -13.16 1.09 -2.10
C LEU A 32 -13.58 2.52 -2.46
N ALA A 33 -12.63 3.39 -2.79
CA ALA A 33 -12.90 4.77 -3.20
C ALA A 33 -13.73 4.81 -4.49
N LEU A 34 -13.34 4.01 -5.49
CA LEU A 34 -14.04 3.91 -6.76
C LEU A 34 -15.50 3.47 -6.57
N VAL A 35 -15.74 2.38 -5.84
CA VAL A 35 -17.10 1.87 -5.58
C VAL A 35 -17.90 2.90 -4.79
N SER A 36 -17.32 3.48 -3.74
CA SER A 36 -18.04 4.41 -2.86
C SER A 36 -18.43 5.69 -3.58
N TYR A 37 -17.53 6.28 -4.38
CA TYR A 37 -17.87 7.46 -5.16
C TYR A 37 -18.86 7.16 -6.28
N SER A 38 -18.75 6.01 -6.95
CA SER A 38 -19.73 5.58 -7.97
C SER A 38 -21.14 5.44 -7.38
N THR A 39 -21.26 4.86 -6.19
CA THR A 39 -22.53 4.74 -5.47
C THR A 39 -23.04 6.12 -4.99
N ALA A 40 -22.15 6.97 -4.49
CA ALA A 40 -22.50 8.32 -4.01
C ALA A 40 -23.03 9.27 -5.11
N VAL A 41 -22.77 8.98 -6.38
CA VAL A 41 -23.36 9.74 -7.51
C VAL A 41 -24.83 9.36 -7.72
N ARG A 42 -25.21 8.11 -7.41
CA ARG A 42 -26.56 7.59 -7.65
C ARG A 42 -27.54 7.87 -6.51
N GLY A 43 -27.03 8.10 -5.30
CA GLY A 43 -27.80 8.55 -4.15
C GLY A 43 -26.98 9.55 -3.36
N ASP A 44 -27.57 10.70 -3.00
CA ASP A 44 -26.89 11.76 -2.24
C ASP A 44 -26.68 11.37 -0.77
N ASP A 45 -25.85 10.35 -0.57
CA ASP A 45 -25.59 9.77 0.72
C ASP A 45 -24.19 10.17 1.21
N GLY A 46 -24.17 10.93 2.30
CA GLY A 46 -22.96 11.40 2.96
C GLY A 46 -22.06 10.25 3.46
N VAL A 47 -22.61 9.07 3.73
CA VAL A 47 -21.85 7.89 4.16
C VAL A 47 -20.95 7.40 3.03
N TRP A 48 -21.50 7.20 1.83
CA TRP A 48 -20.72 6.77 0.66
C TRP A 48 -19.64 7.80 0.29
N LYS A 49 -19.94 9.11 0.38
CA LYS A 49 -18.92 10.15 0.20
C LYS A 49 -17.82 10.07 1.27
N ARG A 50 -18.17 9.80 2.52
CA ARG A 50 -17.19 9.66 3.62
C ARG A 50 -16.31 8.43 3.43
N LEU A 51 -16.87 7.29 3.02
CA LEU A 51 -16.14 6.08 2.70
C LEU A 51 -15.20 6.30 1.50
N GLY A 52 -15.68 6.95 0.44
CA GLY A 52 -14.87 7.28 -0.73
C GLY A 52 -13.65 8.13 -0.39
N ARG A 53 -13.83 9.18 0.42
CA ARG A 53 -12.72 10.00 0.93
C ARG A 53 -11.76 9.21 1.80
N GLY A 54 -12.28 8.33 2.66
CA GLY A 54 -11.47 7.47 3.52
C GLY A 54 -10.58 6.53 2.71
N GLY A 55 -11.17 5.80 1.75
CA GLY A 55 -10.45 4.91 0.84
C GLY A 55 -9.38 5.64 0.02
N PHE A 56 -9.72 6.81 -0.52
CA PHE A 56 -8.76 7.60 -1.32
C PHE A 56 -7.59 8.10 -0.46
N ARG A 57 -7.84 8.59 0.76
CA ARG A 57 -6.77 9.00 1.68
C ARG A 57 -5.86 7.83 2.06
N LEU A 58 -6.44 6.67 2.37
CA LEU A 58 -5.68 5.45 2.66
C LEU A 58 -4.79 5.08 1.48
N HIS A 59 -5.34 5.10 0.26
CA HIS A 59 -4.59 4.87 -0.96
C HIS A 59 -3.42 5.85 -1.11
N SER A 60 -3.67 7.16 -0.99
CA SER A 60 -2.62 8.18 -1.13
C SER A 60 -1.50 8.00 -0.09
N VAL A 61 -1.84 7.78 1.17
CA VAL A 61 -0.84 7.55 2.23
C VAL A 61 -0.04 6.28 1.96
N ALA A 62 -0.69 5.21 1.50
CA ALA A 62 -0.02 3.97 1.16
C ALA A 62 0.96 4.14 -0.02
N VAL A 63 0.58 4.87 -1.08
CA VAL A 63 1.46 5.20 -2.20
C VAL A 63 2.68 6.01 -1.75
N LEU A 64 2.48 7.04 -0.92
CA LEU A 64 3.60 7.81 -0.36
C LEU A 64 4.51 6.93 0.51
N GLY A 65 3.94 6.01 1.28
CA GLY A 65 4.69 5.02 2.05
C GLY A 65 5.53 4.10 1.16
N ILE A 66 4.98 3.60 0.05
CA ILE A 66 5.73 2.77 -0.91
C ILE A 66 6.92 3.55 -1.45
N ILE A 67 6.71 4.80 -1.87
CA ILE A 67 7.78 5.68 -2.34
C ILE A 67 8.86 5.83 -1.25
N ALA A 68 8.47 6.14 -0.02
CA ALA A 68 9.41 6.31 1.08
C ALA A 68 10.23 5.03 1.35
N VAL A 69 9.59 3.86 1.36
CA VAL A 69 10.26 2.56 1.53
C VAL A 69 11.24 2.32 0.38
N LEU A 70 10.81 2.48 -0.87
CA LEU A 70 11.66 2.27 -2.04
C LEU A 70 12.89 3.19 -2.03
N PHE A 71 12.73 4.48 -1.74
CA PHE A 71 13.85 5.41 -1.65
C PHE A 71 14.78 5.07 -0.48
N THR A 72 14.23 4.63 0.66
CA THR A 72 15.06 4.20 1.80
C THR A 72 15.91 2.99 1.43
N MET A 73 15.31 1.99 0.78
CA MET A 73 16.02 0.80 0.31
C MET A 73 17.10 1.15 -0.72
N LEU A 74 16.78 2.06 -1.65
CA LEU A 74 17.69 2.49 -2.72
C LEU A 74 18.90 3.26 -2.16
N LEU A 75 18.67 4.25 -1.28
CA LEU A 75 19.73 5.11 -0.76
C LEU A 75 20.65 4.38 0.23
N ASN A 76 20.13 3.36 0.92
CA ASN A 76 20.91 2.54 1.85
C ASN A 76 21.45 1.25 1.22
N HIS A 77 21.30 1.08 -0.10
CA HIS A 77 21.84 -0.07 -0.82
C HIS A 77 21.39 -1.44 -0.27
N TRP A 78 20.12 -1.57 0.16
CA TRP A 78 19.56 -2.81 0.73
C TRP A 78 19.33 -3.95 -0.30
N PHE A 79 19.96 -3.88 -1.47
CA PHE A 79 19.83 -4.81 -2.60
C PHE A 79 21.13 -5.51 -2.98
N GLU A 80 22.17 -5.36 -2.15
CA GLU A 80 23.52 -5.92 -2.35
C GLU A 80 23.76 -7.23 -1.57
#